data_AF-A0AA90H8W7-F1
#
_entry.id   AF-A0AA90H8W7-F1
#
_cell.length_a   1.000
_cell.length_b   1.000
_cell.length_c   1.000
_cell.angle_alpha   90.00
_cell.angle_beta   90.00
_cell.angle_gamma   90.00
#
_symmetry.space_group_name_H-M   'P 1'
#
loop_
_entity.id
_entity.type
_entity.pdbx_description
1 polymer ?
#
loop_
_entity_poly.entity_id
_entity_poly.type
_entity_poly.pdbx_seq_one_letter_code
_entity_poly.pdbx_strand_id
1 'polypeptide(L)'
;MSLGGLRPYSVARDPGPVLRVMNGMGLWKAVLSGGGEPMIEPEFCERFVHEIDSPALEEIELITAAHFASDEKETRVRLRRLVDAWRTRGAGLAKARFSVRISLDWFHAQRIGVEPAARVIRMLGEDDMREVNCYLRSVLLDKDTTFEQLSEALGGELTPISDYQQEIRLPDGRSVLVYHKNLIVDGRMNDRKLSRLPVTIPTASRADVFGQRFLDGEGKHVPARVYNGPQVKHLDGLACLIEDSGKVRILEGNDPTRSPDVREHRTWQEAIEYLYADPVTVFLVDEGPQALAALISDAFPESVRIAADTNQLYHLTELLLDTPAKRLYATLRTLRLHQDQGRVTAPEGPVEAAWALLGAEGVAGSDGG
;
A
#
# COMPACT_ATOMS: atom_id res chain seq x y z
N MET A 1 8.49 2.85 -26.79
CA MET A 1 7.00 2.92 -26.76
C MET A 1 6.58 4.38 -26.68
N SER A 2 5.42 4.74 -27.23
CA SER A 2 4.91 6.12 -27.28
C SER A 2 4.30 6.53 -25.93
N LEU A 3 4.66 7.73 -25.43
CA LEU A 3 4.05 8.41 -24.28
C LEU A 3 2.52 8.66 -24.44
N GLY A 4 1.94 8.31 -25.59
CA GLY A 4 0.53 8.47 -25.94
C GLY A 4 -0.46 7.60 -25.16
N GLY A 5 -0.01 6.60 -24.40
CA GLY A 5 -0.87 5.78 -23.53
C GLY A 5 -1.10 6.36 -22.12
N LEU A 6 -0.34 7.38 -21.73
CA LEU A 6 -0.39 7.93 -20.38
C LEU A 6 -1.56 8.90 -20.22
N ARG A 7 -2.24 8.84 -19.08
CA ARG A 7 -3.25 9.84 -18.73
C ARG A 7 -2.61 11.23 -18.76
N PRO A 8 -3.35 12.29 -19.11
CA PRO A 8 -2.83 13.66 -19.13
C PRO A 8 -2.10 14.08 -17.84
N TYR A 9 -2.50 13.47 -16.71
CA TYR A 9 -2.05 13.80 -15.36
C TYR A 9 -1.21 12.70 -14.69
N SER A 10 -0.53 11.85 -15.46
CA SER A 10 0.36 10.82 -14.89
C SER A 10 1.64 11.43 -14.34
N VAL A 11 2.01 11.07 -13.12
CA VAL A 11 3.30 11.46 -12.49
C VAL A 11 4.51 10.91 -13.24
N ALA A 12 4.36 9.84 -14.01
CA ALA A 12 5.47 9.27 -14.78
C ALA A 12 5.97 10.20 -15.90
N ARG A 13 5.13 11.13 -16.37
CA ARG A 13 5.51 12.13 -17.39
C ARG A 13 6.43 13.21 -16.84
N ASP A 14 6.25 13.58 -15.58
CA ASP A 14 7.09 14.53 -14.86
C ASP A 14 7.25 14.06 -13.41
N PRO A 15 8.28 13.25 -13.12
CA PRO A 15 8.50 12.72 -11.79
C PRO A 15 9.15 13.72 -10.83
N GLY A 16 9.59 14.88 -11.32
CA GLY A 16 10.28 15.89 -10.52
C GLY A 16 9.46 16.33 -9.29
N PRO A 17 8.17 16.68 -9.44
CA PRO A 17 7.27 16.96 -8.33
C PRO A 17 7.16 15.83 -7.30
N VAL A 18 7.03 14.59 -7.75
CA VAL A 18 6.94 13.42 -6.85
C VAL A 18 8.23 13.25 -6.06
N LEU A 19 9.37 13.19 -6.74
CA LEU A 19 10.68 12.98 -6.11
C LEU A 19 11.00 14.09 -5.12
N ARG A 20 10.69 15.34 -5.44
CA ARG A 20 10.89 16.48 -4.54
C ARG A 20 10.09 16.33 -3.24
N VAL A 21 8.80 15.96 -3.34
CA VAL A 21 7.96 15.75 -2.15
C VAL A 21 8.43 14.54 -1.36
N MET A 22 8.68 13.40 -2.03
CA MET A 22 9.12 12.17 -1.38
C MET A 22 10.47 12.33 -0.67
N ASN A 23 11.43 13.04 -1.27
CA ASN A 23 12.72 13.27 -0.63
C ASN A 23 12.61 14.14 0.64
N GLY A 24 11.53 14.92 0.77
CA GLY A 24 11.20 15.67 1.98
C GLY A 24 10.49 14.86 3.08
N MET A 25 10.09 13.61 2.81
CA MET A 25 9.27 12.80 3.75
C MET A 25 10.06 12.16 4.90
N GLY A 26 11.40 12.23 4.90
CA GLY A 26 12.20 11.50 5.89
C GLY A 26 12.04 9.98 5.73
N LEU A 27 12.05 9.49 4.50
CA LEU A 27 11.82 8.09 4.16
C LEU A 27 12.80 7.14 4.86
N TRP A 28 12.27 6.09 5.48
CA TRP A 28 13.00 4.87 5.83
C TRP A 28 13.00 3.86 4.67
N LYS A 29 11.88 3.77 3.96
CA LYS A 29 11.69 2.89 2.81
C LYS A 29 10.93 3.61 1.71
N ALA A 30 11.41 3.47 0.47
CA ALA A 30 10.75 3.99 -0.72
C ALA A 30 10.25 2.81 -1.57
N VAL A 31 8.98 2.86 -1.98
CA VAL A 31 8.35 1.76 -2.70
C VAL A 31 7.79 2.26 -4.01
N LEU A 32 8.21 1.63 -5.11
CA LEU A 32 7.63 1.81 -6.42
C LEU A 32 6.62 0.68 -6.68
N SER A 33 5.35 1.05 -6.79
CA SER A 33 4.23 0.12 -7.03
C SER A 33 3.24 0.76 -7.99
N GLY A 34 2.41 -0.05 -8.62
CA GLY A 34 1.21 0.42 -9.31
C GLY A 34 -0.01 -0.43 -8.93
N GLY A 35 -1.20 0.07 -9.24
CA GLY A 35 -2.42 -0.77 -9.35
C GLY A 35 -2.37 -1.74 -10.55
N GLY A 36 -1.23 -1.79 -11.25
CA GLY A 36 -0.87 -2.63 -12.40
C GLY A 36 0.63 -2.96 -12.37
N GLU A 37 1.32 -2.84 -13.51
CA GLU A 37 2.75 -3.19 -13.65
C GLU A 37 3.61 -1.92 -13.81
N PRO A 38 4.42 -1.51 -12.80
CA PRO A 38 5.25 -0.30 -12.92
C PRO A 38 6.28 -0.38 -14.05
N MET A 39 6.72 -1.58 -14.42
CA MET A 39 7.66 -1.79 -15.53
C MET A 39 7.05 -1.56 -16.92
N ILE A 40 5.79 -1.11 -17.00
CA ILE A 40 5.26 -0.47 -18.23
C ILE A 40 6.00 0.86 -18.51
N GLU A 41 6.55 1.51 -17.47
CA GLU A 41 7.25 2.79 -17.53
C GLU A 41 8.69 2.64 -16.97
N PRO A 42 9.57 1.89 -17.67
CA PRO A 42 10.89 1.57 -17.16
C PRO A 42 11.76 2.82 -16.92
N GLU A 43 11.63 3.86 -17.74
CA GLU A 43 12.38 5.11 -17.57
C GLU A 43 12.01 5.85 -16.28
N PHE A 44 10.73 5.81 -15.88
CA PHE A 44 10.28 6.36 -14.60
C PHE A 44 10.86 5.55 -13.43
N CYS A 45 10.85 4.22 -13.55
CA CYS A 45 11.42 3.33 -12.53
C CYS A 45 12.92 3.56 -12.35
N GLU A 46 13.69 3.65 -13.44
CA GLU A 46 15.12 3.94 -13.43
C GLU A 46 15.40 5.29 -12.78
N ARG A 47 14.66 6.33 -13.17
CA ARG A 47 14.82 7.66 -12.60
C ARG A 47 14.47 7.70 -11.11
N PHE A 48 13.39 7.04 -10.72
CA PHE A 48 12.98 6.94 -9.32
C PHE A 48 14.07 6.30 -8.47
N VAL A 49 14.57 5.14 -8.89
CA VAL A 49 15.61 4.40 -8.17
C VAL A 49 16.91 5.21 -8.09
N HIS A 50 17.25 5.95 -9.15
CA HIS A 50 18.45 6.78 -9.19
C HIS A 50 18.37 8.06 -8.31
N GLU A 51 17.20 8.70 -8.25
CA GLU A 51 17.04 10.04 -7.67
C GLU A 51 16.36 10.08 -6.29
N ILE A 52 15.63 9.02 -5.89
CA ILE A 52 14.96 8.99 -4.59
C ILE A 52 16.00 8.99 -3.47
N ASP A 53 15.79 9.83 -2.46
CA ASP A 53 16.73 9.97 -1.36
C ASP A 53 16.09 10.50 -0.08
N SER A 54 16.64 10.09 1.06
CA SER A 54 16.34 10.63 2.38
C SER A 54 17.47 10.19 3.31
N PRO A 55 17.88 10.99 4.32
CA PRO A 55 18.96 10.63 5.23
C PRO A 55 18.79 9.26 5.92
N ALA A 56 17.55 8.83 6.15
CA ALA A 56 17.22 7.57 6.80
C ALA A 56 16.85 6.43 5.83
N LEU A 57 17.02 6.61 4.52
CA LEU A 57 16.57 5.66 3.52
C LEU A 57 17.43 4.39 3.54
N GLU A 58 16.84 3.28 3.98
CA GLU A 58 17.51 1.96 4.06
C GLU A 58 17.20 1.07 2.86
N GLU A 59 16.05 1.25 2.22
CA GLU A 59 15.56 0.36 1.18
C GLU A 59 14.75 1.08 0.11
N ILE A 60 15.05 0.75 -1.15
CA ILE A 60 14.23 1.04 -2.32
C ILE A 60 13.67 -0.29 -2.81
N GLU A 61 12.36 -0.38 -2.96
CA GLU A 61 11.68 -1.59 -3.40
C GLU A 61 10.87 -1.36 -4.68
N LEU A 62 11.10 -2.20 -5.69
CA LEU A 62 10.25 -2.32 -6.86
C LEU A 62 9.25 -3.46 -6.65
N ILE A 63 7.96 -3.17 -6.72
CA ILE A 63 6.89 -4.17 -6.69
C ILE A 63 6.40 -4.42 -8.11
N THR A 64 6.54 -5.65 -8.61
CA THR A 64 6.18 -6.01 -9.99
C THR A 64 5.38 -7.31 -10.00
N ALA A 65 4.54 -7.54 -11.03
CA ALA A 65 3.98 -8.87 -11.29
C ALA A 65 4.87 -9.68 -12.25
N ALA A 66 6.07 -9.15 -12.57
CA ALA A 66 6.98 -9.63 -13.59
C ALA A 66 6.35 -9.74 -14.99
N HIS A 67 5.27 -9.01 -15.27
CA HIS A 67 4.56 -9.14 -16.56
C HIS A 67 5.40 -8.65 -17.74
N PHE A 68 6.33 -7.72 -17.49
CA PHE A 68 7.29 -7.25 -18.49
C PHE A 68 8.32 -8.31 -18.89
N ALA A 69 8.46 -9.37 -18.09
CA ALA A 69 9.52 -10.35 -18.25
C ALA A 69 9.12 -11.50 -19.19
N SER A 70 8.42 -11.21 -20.29
CA SER A 70 7.96 -12.22 -21.25
C SER A 70 9.05 -12.62 -22.27
N ASP A 71 10.00 -11.74 -22.55
CA ASP A 71 11.17 -11.97 -23.42
C ASP A 71 12.48 -11.90 -22.63
N GLU A 72 13.36 -12.87 -22.83
CA GLU A 72 14.61 -12.96 -22.05
C GLU A 72 15.56 -11.79 -22.27
N LYS A 73 15.75 -11.38 -23.54
CA LYS A 73 16.69 -10.32 -23.89
C LYS A 73 16.20 -8.98 -23.35
N GLU A 74 14.92 -8.68 -23.53
CA GLU A 74 14.31 -7.46 -23.02
C GLU A 74 14.30 -7.41 -21.49
N THR A 75 13.98 -8.53 -20.83
CA THR A 75 14.03 -8.63 -19.35
C THR A 75 15.42 -8.27 -18.84
N ARG A 76 16.47 -8.87 -19.43
CA ARG A 76 17.86 -8.64 -19.06
C ARG A 76 18.26 -7.17 -19.23
N VAL A 77 17.89 -6.56 -20.35
CA VAL A 77 18.16 -5.13 -20.60
C VAL A 77 17.49 -4.25 -19.55
N ARG A 78 16.20 -4.49 -19.27
CA ARG A 78 15.43 -3.70 -18.30
C ARG A 78 15.95 -3.85 -16.87
N LEU A 79 16.24 -5.08 -16.44
CA LEU A 79 16.82 -5.33 -15.12
C LEU A 79 18.19 -4.67 -14.97
N ARG A 80 19.09 -4.85 -15.94
CA ARG A 80 20.41 -4.19 -15.90
C ARG A 80 20.31 -2.68 -15.81
N ARG A 81 19.45 -2.04 -16.60
CA ARG A 81 19.24 -0.59 -16.51
C ARG A 81 18.78 -0.14 -15.12
N LEU A 82 17.87 -0.90 -14.47
CA LEU A 82 17.47 -0.62 -13.09
C LEU A 82 18.60 -0.80 -12.09
N VAL A 83 19.35 -1.90 -12.18
CA VAL A 83 20.48 -2.17 -11.29
C VAL A 83 21.57 -1.12 -11.48
N ASP A 84 21.87 -0.73 -12.72
CA ASP A 84 22.83 0.33 -13.04
C ASP A 84 22.36 1.68 -12.51
N ALA A 85 21.07 2.02 -12.67
CA ALA A 85 20.48 3.23 -12.11
C ALA A 85 20.62 3.27 -10.57
N TRP A 86 20.46 2.14 -9.89
CA TRP A 86 20.67 2.02 -8.45
C TRP A 86 22.16 2.13 -8.06
N ARG A 87 23.06 1.44 -8.78
CA ARG A 87 24.50 1.43 -8.48
C ARG A 87 25.17 2.78 -8.72
N THR A 88 24.69 3.52 -9.71
CA THR A 88 25.28 4.81 -10.13
C THR A 88 24.69 6.02 -9.41
N ARG A 89 23.85 5.79 -8.39
CA ARG A 89 23.31 6.83 -7.50
C ARG A 89 24.43 7.74 -6.98
N GLY A 90 24.11 9.02 -6.84
CA GLY A 90 25.07 10.04 -6.43
C GLY A 90 25.73 9.74 -5.09
N ALA A 91 27.02 10.02 -4.96
CA ALA A 91 27.81 9.71 -3.76
C ALA A 91 27.31 10.40 -2.46
N GLY A 92 26.51 11.45 -2.59
CA GLY A 92 25.88 12.15 -1.46
C GLY A 92 24.52 11.60 -1.02
N LEU A 93 23.96 10.62 -1.75
CA LEU A 93 22.68 10.00 -1.43
C LEU A 93 22.84 8.86 -0.41
N ALA A 94 21.77 8.52 0.29
CA ALA A 94 21.75 7.41 1.22
C ALA A 94 22.04 6.07 0.53
N LYS A 95 22.88 5.25 1.18
CA LYS A 95 23.22 3.89 0.74
C LYS A 95 22.08 2.91 1.03
N ALA A 96 21.01 3.06 0.27
CA ALA A 96 19.84 2.18 0.35
C ALA A 96 20.07 0.87 -0.40
N ARG A 97 19.59 -0.23 0.16
CA ARG A 97 19.49 -1.52 -0.55
C ARG A 97 18.44 -1.44 -1.64
N PHE A 98 18.61 -2.21 -2.70
CA PHE A 98 17.58 -2.37 -3.73
C PHE A 98 16.99 -3.76 -3.67
N SER A 99 15.66 -3.82 -3.68
CA SER A 99 14.88 -5.05 -3.62
C SER A 99 13.85 -5.08 -4.73
N VAL A 100 13.67 -6.25 -5.35
CA VAL A 100 12.57 -6.54 -6.27
C VAL A 100 11.61 -7.51 -5.58
N ARG A 101 10.38 -7.06 -5.37
CA ARG A 101 9.30 -7.89 -4.86
C ARG A 101 8.38 -8.31 -6.00
N ILE A 102 8.33 -9.60 -6.27
CA ILE A 102 7.44 -10.18 -7.27
C ILE A 102 6.11 -10.53 -6.62
N SER A 103 5.02 -9.91 -7.07
CA SER A 103 3.66 -10.29 -6.69
C SER A 103 3.20 -11.41 -7.62
N LEU A 104 3.13 -12.63 -7.09
CA LEU A 104 2.71 -13.81 -7.82
C LEU A 104 1.74 -14.59 -6.92
N ASP A 105 0.46 -14.51 -7.25
CA ASP A 105 -0.58 -15.36 -6.66
C ASP A 105 -1.20 -16.26 -7.74
N TRP A 106 -2.06 -17.19 -7.32
CA TRP A 106 -2.80 -18.08 -8.22
C TRP A 106 -3.42 -17.34 -9.42
N PHE A 107 -4.02 -16.17 -9.22
CA PHE A 107 -4.68 -15.41 -10.30
C PHE A 107 -3.68 -14.89 -11.34
N HIS A 108 -2.50 -14.44 -10.89
CA HIS A 108 -1.42 -14.06 -11.80
C HIS A 108 -0.89 -15.28 -12.55
N ALA A 109 -0.60 -16.37 -11.83
CA ALA A 109 -0.07 -17.60 -12.41
C ALA A 109 -1.00 -18.21 -13.46
N GLN A 110 -2.32 -18.18 -13.24
CA GLN A 110 -3.30 -18.63 -14.25
C GLN A 110 -3.28 -17.79 -15.53
N ARG A 111 -2.97 -16.50 -15.43
CA ARG A 111 -3.03 -15.57 -16.56
C ARG A 111 -1.73 -15.55 -17.36
N ILE A 112 -0.58 -15.55 -16.69
CA ILE A 112 0.73 -15.28 -17.31
C ILE A 112 1.75 -16.39 -17.07
N GLY A 113 1.41 -17.41 -16.27
CA GLY A 113 2.32 -18.47 -15.84
C GLY A 113 3.32 -18.00 -14.78
N VAL A 114 4.18 -18.93 -14.35
CA VAL A 114 5.25 -18.66 -13.37
C VAL A 114 6.59 -18.28 -14.01
N GLU A 115 6.75 -18.58 -15.30
CA GLU A 115 8.01 -18.38 -16.03
C GLU A 115 8.51 -16.93 -16.05
N PRO A 116 7.65 -15.88 -16.19
CA PRO A 116 8.13 -14.51 -16.08
C PRO A 116 8.78 -14.21 -14.72
N ALA A 117 8.21 -14.71 -13.62
CA ALA A 117 8.79 -14.58 -12.29
C ALA A 117 10.09 -15.39 -12.17
N ALA A 118 10.11 -16.63 -12.65
CA ALA A 118 11.29 -17.49 -12.65
C ALA A 118 12.46 -16.83 -13.39
N ARG A 119 12.19 -16.20 -14.53
CA ARG A 119 13.17 -15.46 -15.33
C ARG A 119 13.80 -14.30 -14.57
N VAL A 120 12.98 -13.47 -13.91
CA VAL A 120 13.48 -12.37 -13.07
C VAL A 120 14.38 -12.91 -11.95
N ILE A 121 13.96 -13.97 -11.26
CA ILE A 121 14.73 -14.61 -10.17
C ILE A 121 16.08 -15.17 -10.66
N ARG A 122 16.10 -15.82 -11.83
CA ARG A 122 17.33 -16.34 -12.45
C ARG A 122 18.28 -15.20 -12.80
N MET A 123 17.79 -14.14 -13.45
CA MET A 123 18.60 -12.99 -13.85
C MET A 123 19.17 -12.22 -12.66
N LEU A 124 18.36 -11.97 -11.62
CA LEU A 124 18.86 -11.38 -10.37
C LEU A 124 19.79 -12.31 -9.58
N GLY A 125 20.00 -13.54 -10.04
CA GLY A 125 21.00 -14.46 -9.52
C GLY A 125 22.36 -14.41 -10.20
N GLU A 126 22.46 -13.73 -11.33
CA GLU A 126 23.70 -13.61 -12.09
C GLU A 126 24.70 -12.72 -11.35
N ASP A 127 26.00 -12.97 -11.54
CA ASP A 127 27.06 -12.28 -10.79
C ASP A 127 27.00 -10.75 -10.91
N ASP A 128 26.52 -10.22 -12.03
CA ASP A 128 26.37 -8.79 -12.28
C ASP A 128 25.08 -8.18 -11.71
N MET A 129 24.23 -8.94 -11.00
CA MET A 129 22.99 -8.44 -10.37
C MET A 129 22.67 -9.08 -9.00
N ARG A 130 23.50 -10.02 -8.52
CA ARG A 130 23.25 -10.87 -7.34
C ARG A 130 23.06 -10.11 -6.03
N GLU A 131 23.52 -8.87 -5.94
CA GLU A 131 23.34 -8.06 -4.74
C GLU A 131 21.91 -7.49 -4.59
N VAL A 132 21.09 -7.56 -5.63
CA VAL A 132 19.70 -7.12 -5.56
C VAL A 132 18.87 -8.20 -4.88
N ASN A 133 18.21 -7.83 -3.79
CA ASN A 133 17.34 -8.77 -3.09
C ASN A 133 16.11 -9.08 -3.96
N CYS A 134 15.71 -10.35 -4.01
CA CYS A 134 14.50 -10.76 -4.72
C CYS A 134 13.66 -11.65 -3.81
N TYR A 135 12.37 -11.34 -3.70
CA TYR A 135 11.43 -12.13 -2.92
C TYR A 135 10.01 -12.05 -3.49
N LEU A 136 9.15 -12.97 -3.08
CA LEU A 136 7.81 -13.16 -3.63
C LEU A 136 6.74 -12.83 -2.59
N ARG A 137 5.64 -12.21 -3.05
CA ARG A 137 4.40 -12.07 -2.27
C ARG A 137 3.26 -12.79 -2.97
N SER A 138 2.54 -13.63 -2.23
CA SER A 138 1.30 -14.26 -2.71
C SER A 138 0.13 -14.07 -1.76
N VAL A 139 -1.04 -14.46 -2.24
CA VAL A 139 -2.21 -14.78 -1.43
C VAL A 139 -2.14 -16.25 -1.02
N LEU A 140 -2.33 -16.55 0.27
CA LEU A 140 -2.38 -17.92 0.76
C LEU A 140 -3.70 -18.58 0.35
N LEU A 141 -3.62 -19.67 -0.41
CA LEU A 141 -4.77 -20.46 -0.87
C LEU A 141 -4.47 -21.96 -0.77
N ASP A 142 -5.45 -22.74 -0.36
CA ASP A 142 -5.37 -24.19 -0.38
C ASP A 142 -5.43 -24.69 -1.83
N LYS A 143 -4.63 -25.72 -2.12
CA LYS A 143 -4.48 -26.35 -3.46
C LYS A 143 -3.89 -25.42 -4.52
N ASP A 144 -3.36 -24.25 -4.13
CA ASP A 144 -2.58 -23.42 -5.03
C ASP A 144 -1.22 -24.07 -5.28
N THR A 145 -0.97 -24.49 -6.54
CA THR A 145 0.27 -25.14 -6.96
C THR A 145 1.30 -24.17 -7.56
N THR A 146 1.06 -22.85 -7.43
CA THR A 146 1.87 -21.81 -8.07
C THR A 146 3.34 -21.89 -7.65
N PHE A 147 3.63 -22.15 -6.37
CA PHE A 147 5.00 -22.16 -5.88
C PHE A 147 5.73 -23.48 -6.14
N GLU A 148 5.01 -24.59 -6.24
CA GLU A 148 5.54 -25.86 -6.73
C GLU A 148 5.98 -25.71 -8.18
N GLN A 149 5.13 -25.13 -9.04
CA GLN A 149 5.47 -24.85 -10.43
C GLN A 149 6.64 -23.89 -10.56
N LEU A 150 6.68 -22.81 -9.74
CA LEU A 150 7.79 -21.87 -9.75
C LEU A 150 9.09 -22.53 -9.28
N SER A 151 9.04 -23.34 -8.23
CA SER A 151 10.19 -24.10 -7.73
C SER A 151 10.73 -25.04 -8.79
N GLU A 152 9.86 -25.78 -9.48
CA GLU A 152 10.23 -26.66 -10.60
C GLU A 152 10.89 -25.87 -11.74
N ALA A 153 10.31 -24.74 -12.15
CA ALA A 153 10.87 -23.88 -13.20
C ALA A 153 12.23 -23.26 -12.83
N LEU A 154 12.54 -23.17 -11.54
CA LEU A 154 13.82 -22.72 -11.00
C LEU A 154 14.80 -23.87 -10.73
N GLY A 155 14.37 -25.13 -10.88
CA GLY A 155 15.13 -26.31 -10.48
C GLY A 155 15.38 -26.38 -8.96
N GLY A 156 14.56 -25.71 -8.17
CA GLY A 156 14.71 -25.59 -6.71
C GLY A 156 13.80 -26.52 -5.91
N GLU A 157 13.94 -26.42 -4.59
CA GLU A 157 13.12 -27.13 -3.59
C GLU A 157 12.28 -26.12 -2.80
N LEU A 158 10.97 -26.35 -2.72
CA LEU A 158 10.05 -25.54 -1.92
C LEU A 158 9.98 -26.08 -0.48
N THR A 159 10.25 -25.23 0.50
CA THR A 159 10.11 -25.61 1.92
C THR A 159 8.64 -25.62 2.34
N PRO A 160 8.28 -26.34 3.42
CA PRO A 160 6.96 -26.22 4.02
C PRO A 160 6.66 -24.79 4.47
N ILE A 161 5.38 -24.42 4.47
CA ILE A 161 4.92 -23.13 4.99
C ILE A 161 5.02 -23.10 6.51
N SER A 162 5.59 -22.03 7.05
CA SER A 162 5.65 -21.69 8.47
C SER A 162 5.37 -20.20 8.65
N ASP A 163 4.40 -19.85 9.50
CA ASP A 163 3.97 -18.46 9.75
C ASP A 163 3.81 -17.61 8.46
N TYR A 164 3.02 -18.11 7.52
CA TYR A 164 2.78 -17.46 6.21
C TYR A 164 4.04 -17.27 5.36
N GLN A 165 5.14 -17.93 5.67
CA GLN A 165 6.38 -17.85 4.93
C GLN A 165 6.82 -19.23 4.47
N GLN A 166 7.46 -19.29 3.32
CA GLN A 166 8.16 -20.45 2.81
C GLN A 166 9.34 -19.98 1.96
N GLU A 167 10.25 -20.87 1.63
CA GLU A 167 11.44 -20.57 0.85
C GLU A 167 11.51 -21.48 -0.37
N ILE A 168 11.98 -20.93 -1.50
CA ILE A 168 12.47 -21.73 -2.62
C ILE A 168 13.99 -21.77 -2.52
N ARG A 169 14.54 -22.94 -2.20
CA ARG A 169 15.98 -23.20 -2.15
C ARG A 169 16.48 -23.53 -3.55
N LEU A 170 17.42 -22.74 -4.06
CA LEU A 170 17.95 -22.87 -5.41
C LEU A 170 19.22 -23.74 -5.44
N PRO A 171 19.54 -24.40 -6.58
CA PRO A 171 20.73 -25.24 -6.72
C PRO A 171 22.06 -24.50 -6.46
N ASP A 172 22.07 -23.18 -6.66
CA ASP A 172 23.23 -22.30 -6.44
C ASP A 172 23.42 -21.88 -4.96
N GLY A 173 22.61 -22.45 -4.05
CA GLY A 173 22.65 -22.19 -2.62
C GLY A 173 21.90 -20.93 -2.20
N ARG A 174 21.30 -20.16 -3.12
CA ARG A 174 20.42 -19.04 -2.76
C ARG A 174 19.08 -19.56 -2.23
N SER A 175 18.42 -18.73 -1.43
CA SER A 175 17.04 -18.93 -1.00
C SER A 175 16.20 -17.73 -1.42
N VAL A 176 15.01 -17.97 -1.96
CA VAL A 176 14.04 -16.94 -2.32
C VAL A 176 12.86 -17.04 -1.37
N LEU A 177 12.67 -16.01 -0.55
CA LEU A 177 11.54 -15.93 0.36
C LEU A 177 10.23 -15.76 -0.41
N VAL A 178 9.23 -16.55 -0.02
CA VAL A 178 7.83 -16.38 -0.39
C VAL A 178 7.07 -16.07 0.88
N TYR A 179 6.48 -14.88 0.97
CA TYR A 179 5.57 -14.56 2.07
C TYR A 179 4.15 -14.39 1.56
N HIS A 180 3.20 -14.86 2.34
CA HIS A 180 1.80 -14.92 2.00
C HIS A 180 1.00 -13.90 2.80
N LYS A 181 0.00 -13.32 2.15
CA LYS A 181 -1.08 -12.55 2.80
C LYS A 181 -2.39 -13.32 2.68
N ASN A 182 -3.39 -12.92 3.45
CA ASN A 182 -4.72 -13.50 3.29
C ASN A 182 -5.40 -13.03 2.01
N LEU A 183 -6.24 -13.90 1.45
CA LEU A 183 -7.27 -13.49 0.51
C LEU A 183 -8.34 -12.81 1.33
N ILE A 184 -8.67 -11.57 0.98
CA ILE A 184 -9.89 -10.96 1.51
C ILE A 184 -11.01 -11.15 0.50
N VAL A 185 -12.08 -11.80 0.95
CA VAL A 185 -13.24 -12.18 0.13
C VAL A 185 -14.22 -11.03 0.08
N ASP A 186 -13.78 -9.93 -0.52
CA ASP A 186 -14.61 -8.75 -0.71
C ASP A 186 -14.29 -8.05 -2.05
N GLY A 187 -15.27 -7.32 -2.57
CA GLY A 187 -15.19 -6.56 -3.81
C GLY A 187 -14.92 -7.41 -5.05
N ARG A 188 -13.68 -7.37 -5.56
CA ARG A 188 -13.29 -8.06 -6.81
C ARG A 188 -13.28 -9.58 -6.69
N MET A 189 -13.12 -10.10 -5.47
CA MET A 189 -13.25 -11.51 -5.13
C MET A 189 -14.41 -11.66 -4.13
N ASN A 190 -15.32 -12.61 -4.34
CA ASN A 190 -16.43 -12.85 -3.42
C ASN A 190 -16.69 -14.35 -3.33
N ASP A 191 -17.50 -14.79 -2.35
CA ASP A 191 -17.78 -16.21 -2.12
C ASP A 191 -18.30 -16.93 -3.37
N ARG A 192 -19.15 -16.25 -4.16
CA ARG A 192 -19.67 -16.80 -5.42
C ARG A 192 -18.59 -17.02 -6.47
N LYS A 193 -17.58 -16.14 -6.56
CA LYS A 193 -16.45 -16.32 -7.46
C LYS A 193 -15.53 -17.41 -6.93
N LEU A 194 -15.17 -17.33 -5.64
CA LEU A 194 -14.25 -18.27 -4.98
C LEU A 194 -14.77 -19.71 -5.04
N SER A 195 -16.06 -19.94 -4.76
CA SER A 195 -16.71 -21.26 -4.85
C SER A 195 -16.66 -21.92 -6.23
N ARG A 196 -16.31 -21.18 -7.29
CA ARG A 196 -16.16 -21.71 -8.66
C ARG A 196 -14.70 -21.97 -9.03
N LEU A 197 -13.77 -21.63 -8.16
CA LEU A 197 -12.34 -21.82 -8.39
C LEU A 197 -11.89 -23.17 -7.84
N PRO A 198 -10.81 -23.75 -8.39
CA PRO A 198 -10.23 -25.00 -7.89
C PRO A 198 -9.39 -24.81 -6.61
N VAL A 199 -9.43 -23.63 -5.99
CA VAL A 199 -8.66 -23.22 -4.80
C VAL A 199 -9.60 -22.73 -3.71
N THR A 200 -9.19 -22.87 -2.45
CA THR A 200 -10.00 -22.46 -1.28
C THR A 200 -9.16 -21.66 -0.27
N ILE A 201 -9.81 -21.07 0.72
CA ILE A 201 -9.15 -20.28 1.77
C ILE A 201 -8.77 -21.22 2.92
N PRO A 202 -7.48 -21.32 3.30
CA PRO A 202 -7.07 -22.08 4.46
C PRO A 202 -7.67 -21.52 5.75
N THR A 203 -7.88 -22.38 6.74
CA THR A 203 -8.42 -21.97 8.05
C THR A 203 -7.56 -20.90 8.71
N ALA A 204 -6.23 -20.95 8.55
CA ALA A 204 -5.32 -19.95 9.06
C ALA A 204 -5.59 -18.56 8.43
N SER A 205 -5.99 -18.51 7.16
CA SER A 205 -6.13 -17.28 6.36
C SER A 205 -7.45 -16.53 6.56
N ARG A 206 -8.13 -16.73 7.68
CA ARG A 206 -9.31 -15.94 8.03
C ARG A 206 -8.94 -14.49 8.37
N ALA A 207 -9.82 -13.55 8.04
CA ALA A 207 -9.58 -12.12 8.23
C ALA A 207 -9.33 -11.74 9.69
N ASP A 208 -10.02 -12.40 10.64
CA ASP A 208 -9.82 -12.20 12.07
C ASP A 208 -8.39 -12.57 12.51
N VAL A 209 -7.85 -13.69 12.04
CA VAL A 209 -6.48 -14.14 12.36
C VAL A 209 -5.42 -13.18 11.82
N PHE A 210 -5.60 -12.67 10.59
CA PHE A 210 -4.62 -11.75 9.99
C PHE A 210 -4.72 -10.33 10.53
N GLY A 211 -5.92 -9.84 10.82
CA GLY A 211 -6.14 -8.53 11.45
C GLY A 211 -5.39 -8.40 12.78
N GLN A 212 -5.26 -9.50 13.55
CA GLN A 212 -4.47 -9.51 14.80
C GLN A 212 -3.01 -9.09 14.61
N ARG A 213 -2.42 -9.29 13.42
CA ARG A 213 -1.01 -8.95 13.15
C ARG A 213 -0.76 -7.45 13.01
N PHE A 214 -1.80 -6.66 12.82
CA PHE A 214 -1.72 -5.22 12.63
C PHE A 214 -2.13 -4.45 13.89
N LEU A 215 -2.50 -5.16 14.95
CA LEU A 215 -2.79 -4.55 16.24
C LEU A 215 -1.49 -4.04 16.84
N ASP A 216 -1.48 -2.78 17.24
CA ASP A 216 -0.39 -2.22 18.03
C ASP A 216 -0.39 -2.77 19.48
N GLY A 217 0.54 -2.28 20.31
CA GLY A 217 0.66 -2.68 21.71
C GLY A 217 -0.57 -2.34 22.57
N GLU A 218 -1.49 -1.49 22.09
CA GLU A 218 -2.75 -1.13 22.74
C GLU A 218 -3.95 -1.88 22.14
N GLY A 219 -3.74 -2.73 21.14
CA GLY A 219 -4.80 -3.47 20.45
C GLY A 219 -5.52 -2.66 19.38
N LYS A 220 -4.96 -1.54 18.89
CA LYS A 220 -5.54 -0.72 17.81
C LYS A 220 -4.98 -1.11 16.46
N HIS A 221 -5.84 -1.08 15.43
CA HIS A 221 -5.46 -1.34 14.05
C HIS A 221 -5.23 0.00 13.31
N VAL A 222 -3.97 0.39 13.13
CA VAL A 222 -3.62 1.71 12.56
C VAL A 222 -2.80 1.55 11.26
N PRO A 223 -3.44 1.34 10.10
CA PRO A 223 -2.75 1.12 8.83
C PRO A 223 -1.80 2.28 8.46
N ALA A 224 -2.16 3.50 8.87
CA ALA A 224 -1.36 4.70 8.67
C ALA A 224 0.05 4.60 9.26
N ARG A 225 0.31 3.69 10.20
CA ARG A 225 1.59 3.53 10.91
C ARG A 225 2.16 2.10 10.83
N VAL A 226 1.67 1.28 9.90
CA VAL A 226 2.12 -0.12 9.78
C VAL A 226 2.70 -0.41 8.40
N TYR A 227 3.91 -0.96 8.39
CA TYR A 227 4.49 -1.57 7.20
C TYR A 227 4.15 -3.05 7.12
N ASN A 228 3.45 -3.43 6.04
CA ASN A 228 3.00 -4.80 5.77
C ASN A 228 3.97 -5.54 4.82
N GLY A 229 5.18 -5.80 5.30
CA GLY A 229 6.18 -6.63 4.62
C GLY A 229 6.24 -8.06 5.17
N PRO A 230 7.30 -8.82 4.82
CA PRO A 230 7.54 -10.15 5.42
C PRO A 230 7.54 -10.12 6.95
N GLN A 231 8.04 -9.03 7.52
CA GLN A 231 7.89 -8.71 8.93
C GLN A 231 6.98 -7.48 9.05
N VAL A 232 5.94 -7.62 9.87
CA VAL A 232 5.10 -6.48 10.22
C VAL A 232 5.91 -5.56 11.13
N LYS A 233 5.99 -4.28 10.76
CA LYS A 233 6.66 -3.25 11.55
C LYS A 233 5.69 -2.13 11.85
N HIS A 234 5.50 -1.82 13.13
CA HIS A 234 4.88 -0.58 13.57
C HIS A 234 5.96 0.51 13.47
N LEU A 235 5.65 1.55 12.71
CA LEU A 235 6.57 2.63 12.41
C LEU A 235 6.30 3.81 13.34
N ASP A 236 7.37 4.43 13.83
CA ASP A 236 7.33 5.80 14.32
C ASP A 236 7.35 6.77 13.13
N GLY A 237 6.27 6.72 12.33
CA GLY A 237 6.17 7.39 11.04
C GLY A 237 4.88 7.04 10.31
N LEU A 238 4.74 7.50 9.07
CA LEU A 238 3.53 7.35 8.26
C LEU A 238 3.75 6.43 7.04
N ALA A 239 2.77 5.58 6.77
CA ALA A 239 2.63 4.88 5.51
C ALA A 239 1.92 5.81 4.50
N CYS A 240 2.70 6.47 3.65
CA CYS A 240 2.19 7.41 2.65
C CYS A 240 2.10 6.78 1.26
N LEU A 241 1.13 7.27 0.48
CA LEU A 241 0.94 6.93 -0.93
C LEU A 241 0.99 8.19 -1.77
N ILE A 242 1.60 8.08 -2.95
CA ILE A 242 1.45 9.08 -4.01
C ILE A 242 0.85 8.35 -5.20
N GLU A 243 -0.37 8.73 -5.55
CA GLU A 243 -1.09 8.14 -6.67
C GLU A 243 -0.55 8.63 -8.01
N ASP A 244 -0.85 7.92 -9.10
CA ASP A 244 -0.50 8.35 -10.47
C ASP A 244 -1.06 9.74 -10.82
N SER A 245 -2.15 10.14 -10.16
CA SER A 245 -2.76 11.47 -10.26
C SER A 245 -1.90 12.58 -9.65
N GLY A 246 -0.86 12.27 -8.86
CA GLY A 246 -0.09 13.21 -8.07
C GLY A 246 -0.66 13.48 -6.68
N LYS A 247 -1.77 12.82 -6.32
CA LYS A 247 -2.42 12.99 -5.01
C LYS A 247 -1.65 12.22 -3.94
N VAL A 248 -1.34 12.92 -2.85
CA VAL A 248 -0.68 12.35 -1.67
C VAL A 248 -1.74 11.93 -0.66
N ARG A 249 -1.60 10.73 -0.10
CA ARG A 249 -2.48 10.16 0.91
C ARG A 249 -1.66 9.51 2.02
N ILE A 250 -2.24 9.46 3.21
CA ILE A 250 -1.82 8.57 4.28
C ILE A 250 -2.70 7.32 4.17
N LEU A 251 -2.10 6.13 4.22
CA LEU A 251 -2.82 4.87 4.08
C LEU A 251 -3.94 4.76 5.13
N GLU A 252 -5.20 4.85 4.68
CA GLU A 252 -6.39 4.90 5.56
C GLU A 252 -6.32 6.00 6.64
N GLY A 253 -5.51 7.04 6.40
CA GLY A 253 -5.16 8.04 7.40
C GLY A 253 -5.74 9.43 7.14
N ASN A 254 -6.42 9.64 6.00
CA ASN A 254 -7.01 10.95 5.66
C ASN A 254 -8.30 10.80 4.84
N ASP A 255 -9.13 11.85 4.84
CA ASP A 255 -10.25 11.96 3.91
C ASP A 255 -9.73 11.89 2.45
N PRO A 256 -10.18 10.91 1.65
CA PRO A 256 -9.72 10.74 0.27
C PRO A 256 -9.93 11.97 -0.61
N THR A 257 -10.98 12.75 -0.33
CA THR A 257 -11.30 13.99 -1.06
C THR A 257 -10.43 15.16 -0.64
N ARG A 258 -9.64 14.99 0.41
CA ARG A 258 -8.70 15.96 0.94
C ARG A 258 -7.26 15.45 0.80
N SER A 259 -6.79 15.45 -0.44
CA SER A 259 -5.46 14.96 -0.80
C SER A 259 -4.68 16.07 -1.52
N PRO A 260 -3.52 16.52 -1.00
CA PRO A 260 -2.71 17.53 -1.67
C PRO A 260 -2.13 16.95 -2.96
N ASP A 261 -1.99 17.79 -3.99
CA ASP A 261 -1.29 17.43 -5.23
C ASP A 261 0.18 17.86 -5.13
N VAL A 262 1.11 16.95 -5.42
CA VAL A 262 2.57 17.21 -5.44
C VAL A 262 3.01 18.32 -6.40
N ARG A 263 2.15 18.70 -7.35
CA ARG A 263 2.38 19.80 -8.30
C ARG A 263 2.06 21.16 -7.69
N GLU A 264 1.11 21.19 -6.75
CA GLU A 264 0.66 22.39 -6.05
C GLU A 264 1.44 22.58 -4.75
N HIS A 265 1.63 21.50 -3.99
CA HIS A 265 2.35 21.47 -2.73
C HIS A 265 3.79 21.07 -3.03
N ARG A 266 4.71 22.03 -2.93
CA ARG A 266 6.08 21.86 -3.39
C ARG A 266 6.93 21.10 -2.39
N THR A 267 6.55 21.06 -1.13
CA THR A 267 7.30 20.38 -0.07
C THR A 267 6.43 19.37 0.67
N TRP A 268 7.07 18.37 1.29
CA TRP A 268 6.36 17.48 2.21
C TRP A 268 5.76 18.23 3.39
N GLN A 269 6.44 19.26 3.90
CA GLN A 269 5.95 20.07 5.01
C GLN A 269 4.61 20.74 4.68
N GLU A 270 4.48 21.35 3.49
CA GLU A 270 3.21 21.93 3.02
C GLU A 270 2.11 20.87 2.90
N ALA A 271 2.45 19.70 2.34
CA ALA A 271 1.49 18.61 2.15
C ALA A 271 1.01 18.04 3.50
N ILE A 272 1.90 17.86 4.47
CA ILE A 272 1.55 17.30 5.78
C ILE A 272 0.80 18.31 6.65
N GLU A 273 1.17 19.59 6.61
CA GLU A 273 0.42 20.67 7.26
C GLU A 273 -0.99 20.78 6.70
N TYR A 274 -1.12 20.68 5.36
CA TYR A 274 -2.43 20.56 4.73
C TYR A 274 -3.15 19.36 5.32
N LEU A 275 -2.64 18.13 5.20
CA LEU A 275 -3.31 16.92 5.71
C LEU A 275 -3.73 17.02 7.19
N TYR A 276 -2.85 17.44 8.08
CA TYR A 276 -3.11 17.52 9.53
C TYR A 276 -3.99 18.70 9.97
N ALA A 277 -4.29 19.66 9.10
CA ALA A 277 -5.29 20.68 9.38
C ALA A 277 -6.73 20.14 9.42
N ASP A 278 -6.95 18.88 9.02
CA ASP A 278 -8.24 18.20 9.13
C ASP A 278 -8.30 17.32 10.40
N PRO A 279 -9.28 17.54 11.30
CA PRO A 279 -9.43 16.74 12.52
C PRO A 279 -9.69 15.25 12.25
N VAL A 280 -10.29 14.91 11.11
CA VAL A 280 -10.51 13.51 10.72
C VAL A 280 -9.18 12.82 10.43
N THR A 281 -8.26 13.50 9.74
CA THR A 281 -6.90 13.00 9.48
C THR A 281 -6.15 12.71 10.78
N VAL A 282 -6.18 13.64 11.74
CA VAL A 282 -5.55 13.43 13.06
C VAL A 282 -6.15 12.20 13.76
N PHE A 283 -7.48 12.07 13.75
CA PHE A 283 -8.17 10.96 14.38
C PHE A 283 -7.84 9.61 13.70
N LEU A 284 -7.86 9.54 12.37
CA LEU A 284 -7.56 8.32 11.62
C LEU A 284 -6.12 7.85 11.82
N VAL A 285 -5.17 8.79 11.91
CA VAL A 285 -3.76 8.47 12.15
C VAL A 285 -3.52 7.95 13.57
N ASP A 286 -4.29 8.39 14.56
CA ASP A 286 -4.14 7.96 15.96
C ASP A 286 -4.97 6.72 16.30
N GLU A 287 -6.18 6.61 15.75
CA GLU A 287 -7.19 5.62 16.18
C GLU A 287 -7.57 4.62 15.07
N GLY A 288 -7.29 4.93 13.81
CA GLY A 288 -7.60 4.09 12.66
C GLY A 288 -9.06 4.16 12.18
N PRO A 289 -9.35 3.56 11.00
CA PRO A 289 -10.66 3.66 10.35
C PRO A 289 -11.77 2.86 11.07
N GLN A 290 -11.43 1.81 11.83
CA GLN A 290 -12.41 1.05 12.63
C GLN A 290 -12.97 1.90 13.77
N ALA A 291 -12.13 2.69 14.44
CA ALA A 291 -12.57 3.64 15.44
C ALA A 291 -13.45 4.74 14.84
N LEU A 292 -13.16 5.17 13.60
CA LEU A 292 -13.99 6.14 12.91
C LEU A 292 -15.37 5.57 12.59
N ALA A 293 -15.45 4.31 12.14
CA ALA A 293 -16.71 3.64 11.88
C ALA A 293 -17.60 3.57 13.12
N ALA A 294 -17.01 3.27 14.28
CA ALA A 294 -17.71 3.30 15.57
C ALA A 294 -18.12 4.72 15.97
N LEU A 295 -17.26 5.72 15.76
CA LEU A 295 -17.55 7.12 16.09
C LEU A 295 -18.76 7.66 15.33
N ILE A 296 -18.95 7.25 14.07
CA ILE A 296 -20.05 7.74 13.23
C ILE A 296 -21.29 6.84 13.26
N SER A 297 -21.27 5.72 13.98
CA SER A 297 -22.33 4.72 13.91
C SER A 297 -23.67 5.18 14.49
N ASP A 298 -23.67 6.18 15.37
CA ASP A 298 -24.90 6.72 15.95
C ASP A 298 -25.81 7.33 14.87
N ALA A 299 -25.21 8.01 13.90
CA ALA A 299 -25.93 8.61 12.76
C ALA A 299 -25.92 7.73 11.51
N PHE A 300 -24.90 6.88 11.36
CA PHE A 300 -24.72 5.99 10.20
C PHE A 300 -24.44 4.55 10.67
N PRO A 301 -25.45 3.82 11.19
CA PRO A 301 -25.26 2.47 11.74
C PRO A 301 -24.66 1.47 10.74
N GLU A 302 -24.84 1.68 9.44
CA GLU A 302 -24.25 0.85 8.39
C GLU A 302 -22.73 0.90 8.38
N SER A 303 -22.10 1.94 8.93
CA SER A 303 -20.64 2.11 9.00
C SER A 303 -19.95 0.98 9.76
N VAL A 304 -20.57 0.46 10.82
CA VAL A 304 -20.04 -0.70 11.57
C VAL A 304 -20.01 -1.94 10.70
N ARG A 305 -21.09 -2.17 9.93
CA ARG A 305 -21.15 -3.27 8.98
C ARG A 305 -20.13 -3.08 7.86
N ILE A 306 -20.01 -1.87 7.30
CA ILE A 306 -18.98 -1.57 6.29
C ILE A 306 -17.58 -1.87 6.84
N ALA A 307 -17.26 -1.46 8.06
CA ALA A 307 -15.95 -1.74 8.66
C ALA A 307 -15.70 -3.22 8.97
N ALA A 308 -16.77 -3.98 9.26
CA ALA A 308 -16.69 -5.43 9.43
C ALA A 308 -16.53 -6.18 8.10
N ASP A 309 -17.21 -5.71 7.05
CA ASP A 309 -17.28 -6.38 5.75
C ASP A 309 -16.15 -5.95 4.80
N THR A 310 -15.64 -4.72 4.94
CA THR A 310 -14.62 -4.16 4.05
C THR A 310 -13.22 -4.52 4.52
N ASN A 311 -12.42 -4.97 3.57
CA ASN A 311 -11.00 -5.19 3.78
C ASN A 311 -10.26 -3.89 4.21
N GLN A 312 -9.48 -3.98 5.29
CA GLN A 312 -8.93 -2.83 6.03
C GLN A 312 -7.73 -2.15 5.37
N LEU A 313 -7.48 -2.41 4.09
CA LEU A 313 -6.35 -1.87 3.34
C LEU A 313 -6.86 -1.22 2.05
N TYR A 314 -6.75 0.10 2.02
CA TYR A 314 -6.88 1.04 0.90
C TYR A 314 -8.25 1.67 0.63
N HIS A 315 -9.37 1.12 1.10
CA HIS A 315 -10.72 1.60 0.72
C HIS A 315 -11.71 1.79 1.88
N LEU A 316 -11.40 1.45 3.12
CA LEU A 316 -12.39 1.55 4.20
C LEU A 316 -12.75 3.01 4.47
N THR A 317 -11.77 3.89 4.58
CA THR A 317 -11.98 5.33 4.79
C THR A 317 -12.78 5.94 3.64
N GLU A 318 -12.58 5.48 2.40
CA GLU A 318 -13.37 5.92 1.24
C GLU A 318 -14.86 5.60 1.38
N LEU A 319 -15.20 4.41 1.89
CA LEU A 319 -16.58 4.01 2.09
C LEU A 319 -17.21 4.69 3.31
N LEU A 320 -16.43 4.92 4.37
CA LEU A 320 -16.90 5.62 5.58
C LEU A 320 -17.18 7.11 5.31
N LEU A 321 -16.48 7.72 4.35
CA LEU A 321 -16.54 9.14 4.03
C LEU A 321 -17.12 9.41 2.62
N ASP A 322 -17.88 8.47 2.08
CA ASP A 322 -18.37 8.49 0.70
C ASP A 322 -19.33 9.67 0.38
N THR A 323 -20.09 10.12 1.38
CA THR A 323 -21.06 11.22 1.23
C THR A 323 -20.60 12.50 1.93
N PRO A 324 -21.04 13.69 1.48
CA PRO A 324 -20.77 14.95 2.18
C PRO A 324 -21.32 14.96 3.62
N ALA A 325 -22.47 14.34 3.86
CA ALA A 325 -23.08 14.25 5.18
C ALA A 325 -22.24 13.44 6.17
N LYS A 326 -21.75 12.24 5.76
CA LYS A 326 -20.84 11.44 6.59
C LYS A 326 -19.54 12.17 6.88
N ARG A 327 -18.96 12.85 5.88
CA ARG A 327 -17.76 13.67 6.06
C ARG A 327 -17.95 14.78 7.06
N LEU A 328 -19.00 15.58 6.91
CA LEU A 328 -19.29 16.67 7.84
C LEU A 328 -19.55 16.14 9.26
N TYR A 329 -20.33 15.07 9.40
CA TYR A 329 -20.57 14.43 10.69
C TYR A 329 -19.28 13.92 11.34
N ALA A 330 -18.43 13.22 10.59
CA ALA A 330 -17.12 12.74 11.05
C ALA A 330 -16.23 13.91 11.50
N THR A 331 -16.17 14.99 10.71
CA THR A 331 -15.41 16.20 11.06
C THR A 331 -15.90 16.79 12.37
N LEU A 332 -17.21 16.95 12.56
CA LEU A 332 -17.75 17.53 13.80
C LEU A 332 -17.52 16.63 15.02
N ARG A 333 -17.71 15.32 14.89
CA ARG A 333 -17.46 14.36 15.97
C ARG A 333 -15.97 14.32 16.37
N THR A 334 -15.08 14.26 15.39
CA THR A 334 -13.63 14.26 15.65
C THR A 334 -13.15 15.61 16.20
N LEU A 335 -13.68 16.72 15.69
CA LEU A 335 -13.39 18.06 16.23
C LEU A 335 -13.79 18.15 17.69
N ARG A 336 -14.99 17.67 18.06
CA ARG A 336 -15.45 17.68 19.45
C ARG A 336 -14.52 16.87 20.35
N LEU A 337 -14.12 15.66 19.93
CA LEU A 337 -13.15 14.84 20.66
C LEU A 337 -11.82 15.58 20.86
N HIS A 338 -11.30 16.22 19.82
CA HIS A 338 -10.04 16.99 19.92
C HIS A 338 -10.19 18.22 20.82
N GLN A 339 -11.36 18.86 20.86
CA GLN A 339 -11.66 19.94 21.82
C GLN A 339 -11.69 19.44 23.25
N ASP A 340 -12.39 18.32 23.51
CA ASP A 340 -12.49 17.72 24.84
C ASP A 340 -11.12 17.24 25.36
N GLN A 341 -10.21 16.87 24.45
CA GLN A 341 -8.81 16.55 24.73
C GLN A 341 -7.89 17.78 24.85
N GLY A 342 -8.39 19.00 24.61
CA GLY A 342 -7.60 20.23 24.65
C GLY A 342 -6.59 20.39 23.50
N ARG A 343 -6.73 19.63 22.40
CA ARG A 343 -5.84 19.70 21.24
C ARG A 343 -6.15 20.88 20.32
N VAL A 344 -7.41 21.30 20.26
CA VAL A 344 -7.89 22.38 19.36
C VAL A 344 -8.96 23.23 20.03
N THR A 345 -9.14 24.45 19.52
CA THR A 345 -10.28 25.31 19.84
C THR A 345 -11.12 25.50 18.59
N ALA A 346 -12.44 25.26 18.66
CA ALA A 346 -13.36 25.52 17.56
C ALA A 346 -14.30 26.69 17.91
N PRO A 347 -14.57 27.63 16.98
CA PRO A 347 -15.56 28.67 17.20
C PRO A 347 -16.97 28.06 17.27
N GLU A 348 -17.74 28.40 18.31
CA GLU A 348 -19.06 27.80 18.57
C GLU A 348 -20.04 28.03 17.41
N GLY A 349 -20.17 29.26 16.89
CA GLY A 349 -21.16 29.59 15.85
C GLY A 349 -21.06 28.74 14.56
N PRO A 350 -19.88 28.63 13.92
CA PRO A 350 -19.68 27.73 12.77
C PRO A 350 -19.97 26.25 13.07
N VAL A 351 -19.64 25.76 14.28
CA VAL A 351 -19.90 24.37 14.67
C VAL A 351 -21.41 24.13 14.83
N GLU A 352 -22.12 25.04 15.49
CA GLU A 352 -23.58 24.98 15.62
C GLU A 352 -24.27 25.05 14.26
N ALA A 353 -23.82 25.94 13.37
CA ALA A 353 -24.36 26.04 12.01
C ALA A 353 -24.14 24.75 11.21
N ALA A 354 -22.98 24.11 11.36
CA ALA A 354 -22.68 22.84 10.72
C ALA A 354 -23.57 21.68 11.23
N TRP A 355 -23.83 21.62 12.54
CA TRP A 355 -24.79 20.67 13.11
C TRP A 355 -26.22 20.92 12.61
N ALA A 356 -26.64 22.18 12.49
CA ALA A 356 -27.95 22.54 11.95
C ALA A 356 -28.12 22.10 10.49
N LEU A 357 -27.06 22.21 9.67
CA LEU A 357 -27.07 21.70 8.29
C LEU A 357 -27.27 20.18 8.22
N LEU A 358 -26.61 19.42 9.10
CA LEU A 358 -26.83 17.96 9.19
C LEU A 358 -28.25 17.62 9.62
N GLY A 359 -28.79 18.34 10.60
CA GLY A 359 -30.17 18.18 11.05
C GLY A 359 -31.18 18.44 9.92
N ALA A 360 -30.94 19.43 9.06
CA ALA A 360 -31.78 19.72 7.90
C ALA A 360 -31.76 18.60 6.84
N GLU A 361 -30.66 17.86 6.74
CA GLU A 361 -30.50 16.68 5.88
C GLU A 361 -31.04 15.38 6.53
N GLY A 362 -31.67 15.48 7.70
CA GLY A 362 -32.25 14.34 8.41
C GLY A 362 -31.21 13.48 9.14
N VAL A 363 -29.98 13.97 9.29
CA VAL A 363 -28.95 13.31 10.09
C VAL A 363 -29.14 13.74 11.54
N ALA A 364 -29.45 12.80 12.42
CA ALA A 364 -29.63 13.10 13.83
C ALA A 364 -28.34 13.72 14.40
N GLY A 365 -28.45 14.94 14.94
CA GLY A 365 -27.41 15.51 15.78
C GLY A 365 -27.22 14.61 17.01
N SER A 366 -25.97 14.44 17.45
CA SER A 366 -25.70 13.73 18.71
C SER A 366 -26.07 14.62 19.90
N ASP A 367 -27.35 14.97 20.02
CA ASP A 367 -27.93 15.51 21.25
C ASP A 367 -28.26 14.34 22.18
N GLY A 368 -27.20 13.68 22.62
CA GLY A 368 -27.18 12.66 23.68
C GLY A 368 -25.84 12.81 24.38
N GLY A 369 -25.84 13.55 25.49
CA GLY A 369 -24.65 13.89 26.27
C GLY A 369 -23.98 12.71 26.96
#